data_AF-A0AAJ2NSI2-F1
#
_entry.id   AF-A0AAJ2NSI2-F1
#
_cell.length_a   1.000
_cell.length_b   1.000
_cell.length_c   1.000
_cell.angle_alpha   90.00
_cell.angle_beta   90.00
_cell.angle_gamma   90.00
#
_symmetry.space_group_name_H-M   'P 1'
#
loop_
_entity.id
_entity.type
_entity.pdbx_description
1 polymer ?
#
loop_
_entity_poly.entity_id
_entity_poly.type
_entity_poly.pdbx_seq_one_letter_code
_entity_poly.pdbx_strand_id
1 'polypeptide(L)'
;KEQMAKFAPTVALEQSVEKLEKQADGTFKLTTNREVHYSKTIIITAGNGAFQPRRLELESAAQYERKNLYYFIEDLKQFAGQKVVVFGGG
;
A
#
# COMPACT_ATOMS: atom_id res chain seq x y z
N LYS A 1 -11.14 1.01 14.82
CA LYS A 1 -12.08 1.20 13.68
C LYS A 1 -13.44 1.74 14.12
N GLU A 2 -13.91 1.44 15.34
CA GLU A 2 -15.26 1.77 15.83
C GLU A 2 -15.61 3.27 15.81
N GLN A 3 -14.66 4.15 16.17
CA GLN A 3 -14.91 5.60 16.17
C GLN A 3 -15.12 6.18 14.76
N MET A 4 -14.29 5.76 13.79
CA MET A 4 -14.34 6.25 12.40
C MET A 4 -15.55 5.70 11.63
N ALA A 5 -16.01 4.50 11.97
CA ALA A 5 -17.12 3.84 11.29
C ALA A 5 -18.43 4.65 11.29
N LYS A 6 -18.58 5.58 12.25
CA LYS A 6 -19.73 6.49 12.35
C LYS A 6 -19.90 7.43 11.15
N PHE A 7 -18.85 7.63 10.36
CA PHE A 7 -18.82 8.64 9.29
C PHE A 7 -18.67 8.06 7.87
N ALA A 8 -18.63 6.73 7.73
CA ALA A 8 -18.52 6.01 6.46
C ALA A 8 -17.50 6.63 5.45
N PRO A 9 -16.23 6.84 5.84
CA PRO A 9 -15.25 7.40 4.92
C PRO A 9 -14.91 6.43 3.79
N THR A 10 -14.53 6.98 2.63
CA THR A 10 -13.91 6.17 1.57
C THR A 10 -12.50 5.78 2.01
N VAL A 11 -12.18 4.49 1.98
CA VAL A 11 -10.88 3.95 2.37
C VAL A 11 -10.22 3.28 1.16
N ALA A 12 -9.09 3.82 0.73
CA ALA A 12 -8.28 3.31 -0.38
C ALA A 12 -6.97 2.71 0.16
N LEU A 13 -6.94 1.38 0.34
CA LEU A 13 -5.75 0.65 0.80
C LEU A 13 -4.85 0.24 -0.37
N GLU A 14 -3.60 -0.11 -0.07
CA GLU A 14 -2.58 -0.54 -1.05
C GLU A 14 -2.32 0.49 -2.17
N GLN A 15 -2.60 1.75 -1.87
CA GLN A 15 -2.34 2.90 -2.71
C GLN A 15 -1.32 3.81 -2.05
N SER A 16 -0.22 4.05 -2.76
CA SER A 16 0.78 5.07 -2.44
C SER A 16 0.57 6.25 -3.36
N VAL A 17 0.40 7.44 -2.80
CA VAL A 17 0.32 8.69 -3.58
C VAL A 17 1.72 8.98 -4.14
N GLU A 18 1.82 9.07 -5.46
CA GLU A 18 3.08 9.30 -6.19
C GLU A 18 3.21 10.76 -6.64
N LYS A 19 2.08 11.42 -6.89
CA LYS A 19 2.04 12.81 -7.36
C LYS A 19 0.87 13.58 -6.78
N LEU A 20 1.11 14.85 -6.43
CA LEU A 20 0.10 15.80 -5.97
C LEU A 20 0.18 17.08 -6.81
N GLU A 21 -0.94 17.49 -7.40
CA GLU A 21 -1.00 18.66 -8.29
C GLU A 21 -2.20 19.55 -7.95
N LYS A 22 -1.95 20.83 -7.65
CA LYS A 22 -3.02 21.82 -7.50
C LYS A 22 -3.49 22.28 -8.87
N GLN A 23 -4.78 22.13 -9.14
CA GLN A 23 -5.44 22.47 -10.39
C GLN A 23 -5.79 23.97 -10.42
N ALA A 24 -6.11 24.48 -11.61
CA ALA A 24 -6.46 25.89 -11.82
C ALA A 24 -7.73 26.32 -11.04
N ASP A 25 -8.68 25.41 -10.82
CA ASP A 25 -9.89 25.63 -10.04
C ASP A 25 -9.67 25.57 -8.51
N GLY A 26 -8.42 25.36 -8.09
CA GLY A 26 -8.03 25.28 -6.68
C GLY A 26 -8.16 23.90 -6.06
N THR A 27 -8.69 22.90 -6.77
CA THR A 27 -8.73 21.50 -6.31
C THR A 27 -7.35 20.84 -6.40
N PHE A 28 -7.15 19.74 -5.68
CA PHE A 28 -5.96 18.90 -5.76
C PHE A 28 -6.28 17.61 -6.49
N LYS A 29 -5.41 17.25 -7.43
CA LYS A 29 -5.36 15.95 -8.09
C LYS A 29 -4.25 15.12 -7.46
N LEU A 30 -4.60 13.95 -6.95
CA LEU A 30 -3.65 12.96 -6.42
C LEU A 30 -3.56 11.80 -7.41
N THR A 31 -2.35 11.43 -7.82
CA THR A 31 -2.11 10.23 -8.61
C THR A 31 -1.45 9.18 -7.72
N THR A 32 -2.00 7.98 -7.68
CA THR A 32 -1.45 6.82 -6.96
C THR A 32 -1.00 5.75 -7.94
N ASN A 33 -0.35 4.70 -7.43
CA ASN A 33 -0.01 3.50 -8.20
C ASN A 33 -1.22 2.71 -8.72
N ARG A 34 -2.46 3.09 -8.38
CA ARG A 34 -3.69 2.41 -8.85
C ARG A 34 -4.74 3.36 -9.44
N GLU A 35 -4.87 4.58 -8.92
CA GLU A 35 -6.03 5.44 -9.15
C GLU A 35 -5.66 6.93 -9.14
N VAL A 36 -6.64 7.77 -9.51
CA VAL A 36 -6.58 9.23 -9.39
C VAL A 36 -7.71 9.72 -8.50
N HIS A 37 -7.37 10.54 -7.51
CA HIS A 37 -8.32 11.12 -6.56
C HIS A 37 -8.35 12.64 -6.67
N TYR A 38 -9.48 13.26 -6.31
CA TYR A 38 -9.65 14.71 -6.28
C TYR A 38 -10.13 15.17 -4.90
N SER A 39 -9.56 16.25 -4.38
CA SER A 39 -10.00 16.84 -3.11
C SER A 39 -9.79 18.35 -3.09
N LYS A 40 -10.61 19.08 -2.33
CA LYS A 40 -10.41 20.52 -2.10
C LYS A 40 -9.26 20.81 -1.14
N THR A 41 -9.02 19.91 -0.19
CA THR A 41 -8.00 20.05 0.86
C THR A 41 -7.32 18.70 1.12
N ILE A 42 -6.07 18.75 1.58
CA ILE A 42 -5.25 17.57 1.87
C ILE A 42 -4.72 17.69 3.30
N ILE A 43 -4.82 16.60 4.06
CA ILE A 43 -4.16 16.45 5.36
C ILE A 43 -3.18 15.29 5.22
N ILE A 44 -1.89 15.57 5.38
CA ILE A 44 -0.83 14.55 5.24
C ILE A 44 -0.51 13.99 6.62
N THR A 45 -0.71 12.69 6.79
CA THR A 45 -0.39 11.94 8.01
C THR A 45 0.58 10.78 7.71
N ALA A 46 1.51 11.00 6.78
CA ALA A 46 2.40 9.96 6.24
C ALA A 46 3.56 9.53 7.17
N GLY A 47 3.72 10.15 8.35
CA GLY A 47 4.84 9.87 9.25
C GLY A 47 6.20 10.07 8.55
N ASN A 48 7.09 9.07 8.63
CA ASN A 48 8.42 9.09 7.97
C ASN A 48 8.39 8.72 6.48
N GLY A 49 7.20 8.56 5.88
CA GLY A 49 7.03 8.20 4.48
C GLY A 49 6.26 6.91 4.28
N ALA A 50 6.06 6.54 3.01
CA ALA A 50 5.35 5.32 2.66
C ALA A 50 6.13 4.10 3.16
N PHE A 51 5.51 3.31 4.03
CA PHE A 51 6.08 2.06 4.49
C PHE A 51 6.16 1.09 3.31
N GLN A 52 7.38 0.77 2.89
CA GLN A 52 7.63 -0.25 1.89
C GLN A 52 8.39 -1.42 2.53
N PRO A 53 8.05 -2.67 2.20
CA PRO A 53 8.82 -3.80 2.69
C PRO A 53 10.24 -3.69 2.12
N ARG A 54 11.24 -4.03 2.93
CA ARG A 54 12.60 -4.19 2.43
C ARG A 54 12.60 -5.37 1.46
N ARG A 55 12.75 -5.09 0.17
CA ARG A 55 12.75 -6.11 -0.87
C ARG A 55 13.99 -7.00 -0.77
N LEU A 56 13.84 -8.27 -1.13
CA LEU A 56 14.94 -9.22 -1.25
C LEU A 56 15.91 -8.73 -2.34
N GLU A 57 17.17 -8.52 -1.97
CA GLU A 57 18.21 -7.94 -2.81
C GLU A 57 18.81 -8.99 -3.77
N LEU A 58 17.95 -9.59 -4.62
CA LEU A 58 18.35 -10.48 -5.71
C LEU A 58 17.67 -10.01 -7.00
N GLU A 59 18.44 -9.88 -8.08
CA GLU A 59 17.94 -9.42 -9.38
C GLU A 59 16.75 -10.25 -9.88
N SER A 60 16.79 -11.56 -9.61
CA SER A 60 15.74 -12.50 -9.98
C SER A 60 14.54 -12.51 -9.02
N ALA A 61 14.51 -11.73 -7.93
CA ALA A 61 13.44 -11.81 -6.93
C ALA A 61 12.09 -11.26 -7.46
N ALA A 62 12.12 -10.18 -8.22
CA ALA A 62 10.93 -9.46 -8.67
C ALA A 62 9.95 -10.35 -9.46
N GLN A 63 10.45 -11.29 -10.27
CA GLN A 63 9.62 -12.22 -11.05
C GLN A 63 8.84 -13.25 -10.20
N TYR A 64 9.20 -13.41 -8.93
CA TYR A 64 8.54 -14.31 -7.98
C TYR A 64 7.55 -13.59 -7.06
N GLU A 65 7.59 -12.25 -7.01
CA GLU A 65 6.63 -11.46 -6.24
C GLU A 65 5.20 -11.79 -6.68
N ARG A 66 4.30 -12.00 -5.71
CA ARG A 66 2.89 -12.42 -5.93
C ARG A 66 2.70 -13.80 -6.57
N LYS A 67 3.76 -14.60 -6.74
CA LYS A 67 3.70 -16.01 -7.17
C LYS A 67 4.04 -16.95 -6.03
N ASN A 68 5.25 -16.80 -5.50
CA ASN A 68 5.79 -17.60 -4.39
C ASN A 68 6.76 -16.82 -3.48
N LEU A 69 6.98 -15.53 -3.75
CA LEU A 69 7.66 -14.60 -2.86
C LEU A 69 6.63 -13.58 -2.35
N TYR A 70 6.49 -13.50 -1.02
CA TYR A 70 5.48 -12.69 -0.34
C TYR A 70 6.12 -11.83 0.75
N TYR A 71 5.85 -10.51 0.71
CA TYR A 71 6.25 -9.57 1.78
C TYR A 71 5.12 -9.29 2.77
N PHE A 72 3.88 -9.63 2.41
CA PHE A 72 2.69 -9.48 3.22
C PHE A 72 1.86 -10.76 3.11
N ILE A 73 1.21 -11.16 4.21
CA ILE A 73 0.33 -12.33 4.27
C ILE A 73 -1.07 -11.85 4.60
N GLU A 74 -2.00 -11.99 3.66
CA GLU A 74 -3.41 -11.64 3.86
C GLU A 74 -4.23 -12.81 4.41
N ASP A 75 -3.95 -14.03 3.94
CA ASP A 75 -4.59 -15.27 4.40
C ASP A 75 -3.53 -16.34 4.69
N LEU A 76 -3.49 -16.88 5.90
CA LEU A 76 -2.57 -17.96 6.27
C LEU A 76 -2.94 -19.29 5.60
N LYS A 77 -4.22 -19.51 5.30
CA LYS A 77 -4.70 -20.77 4.72
C LYS A 77 -4.13 -21.03 3.34
N GLN A 78 -3.75 -19.98 2.60
CA GLN A 78 -3.12 -20.14 1.30
C GLN A 78 -1.82 -20.96 1.36
N PHE A 79 -1.15 -21.02 2.52
CA PHE A 79 0.09 -21.75 2.73
C PHE A 79 -0.10 -23.13 3.38
N ALA A 80 -1.33 -23.56 3.66
CA ALA A 80 -1.59 -24.83 4.33
C ALA A 80 -1.07 -26.03 3.51
N GLY A 81 -0.33 -26.92 4.17
CA GLY A 81 0.27 -28.11 3.52
C GLY A 81 1.44 -27.81 2.60
N GLN A 82 1.90 -26.55 2.52
CA GLN A 82 3.06 -26.17 1.71
C GLN A 82 4.35 -26.16 2.55
N LYS A 83 5.49 -26.28 1.87
CA LYS A 83 6.81 -26.01 2.46
C LYS A 83 7.10 -24.52 2.35
N VAL A 84 7.19 -23.84 3.49
CA VAL A 84 7.40 -22.39 3.57
C VAL A 84 8.72 -22.09 4.26
N VAL A 85 9.45 -21.10 3.75
CA VAL A 85 10.64 -20.52 4.40
C VAL A 85 10.35 -19.05 4.72
N VAL A 86 10.75 -18.61 5.91
CA VAL A 86 10.60 -17.22 6.37
C VAL A 86 11.99 -16.61 6.52
N PHE A 87 12.22 -15.48 5.86
CA PHE A 87 13.46 -14.71 5.98
C PHE A 87 13.23 -13.50 6.89
N GLY A 88 13.82 -13.53 8.08
CA GLY A 88 13.69 -12.49 9.09
C GLY A 88 13.87 -13.05 10.50
N GLY A 89 14.26 -12.22 11.46
CA GLY A 89 14.48 -12.62 12.87
C GLY A 89 13.98 -11.60 13.88
N GLY A 90 13.03 -10.76 13.46
CA GLY A 90 12.34 -9.80 14.33
C GLY A 90 11.10 -10.40 14.98
#